data_AF-A0A8X7RRT3-F1
#
_entry.id   AF-A0A8X7RRT3-F1
#
_cell.length_a   1.000
_cell.length_b   1.000
_cell.length_c   1.000
_cell.angle_alpha   90.00
_cell.angle_beta   90.00
_cell.angle_gamma   90.00
#
_symmetry.space_group_name_H-M   'P 1'
#
loop_
_entity.id
_entity.type
_entity.pdbx_description
1 polymer ?
#
loop_
_entity_poly.entity_id
_entity_poly.type
_entity_poly.pdbx_seq_one_letter_code
_entity_poly.pdbx_strand_id
1 'polypeptide(L)'
;MSSGSNHTSGSIIGSSHNNHTAQVSPRRKIEVSVWKNGFDYQEWASKHAHFHTNDVLSFKYNDKSQSKTKKHNNENDFYLLPDLESYERCDVSRGKKLVARGGSSLLT
;
A
#
# COMPACT_ATOMS: atom_id res chain seq x y z
N MET A 1 53.63 54.78 9.24
CA MET A 1 52.72 55.71 8.53
C MET A 1 51.43 54.96 8.27
N SER A 2 50.31 55.49 8.79
CA SER A 2 48.98 54.90 8.68
C SER A 2 48.41 55.03 7.27
N SER A 3 47.62 54.04 6.85
CA SER A 3 46.39 54.26 6.10
C SER A 3 45.51 53.04 6.27
N GLY A 4 44.34 53.24 6.90
CA GLY A 4 43.32 52.23 7.03
C GLY A 4 42.46 52.12 5.77
N SER A 5 41.66 51.06 5.70
CA SER A 5 40.39 51.10 4.98
C SER A 5 39.40 50.14 5.63
N ASN A 6 38.23 50.67 5.98
CA ASN A 6 37.06 49.93 6.46
C ASN A 6 36.18 49.60 5.26
N HIS A 7 35.83 48.32 5.08
CA HIS A 7 34.67 47.95 4.27
C HIS A 7 33.89 46.82 4.95
N THR A 8 32.73 47.18 5.49
CA THR A 8 31.64 46.27 5.83
C THR A 8 30.79 46.05 4.58
N SER A 9 30.56 44.78 4.21
CA SER A 9 29.44 44.29 3.39
C SER A 9 29.58 42.76 3.37
N GLY A 10 28.87 41.99 4.19
CA GLY A 10 27.45 41.69 4.01
C GLY A 10 27.35 40.21 3.63
N SER A 11 27.18 39.33 4.62
CA SER A 11 27.01 37.89 4.39
C SER A 11 25.61 37.66 3.82
N ILE A 12 25.52 37.40 2.52
CA ILE A 12 24.29 36.88 1.91
C ILE A 12 24.25 35.39 2.22
N ILE A 13 23.67 35.05 3.37
CA ILE A 13 23.21 33.69 3.66
C ILE A 13 21.97 33.47 2.79
N GLY A 14 22.19 33.05 1.54
CA GLY A 14 21.15 32.52 0.69
C GLY A 14 20.71 31.18 1.27
N SER A 15 19.62 31.18 2.03
CA SER A 15 18.97 29.95 2.48
C SER A 15 18.37 29.27 1.24
N SER A 16 19.06 28.26 0.71
CA SER A 16 18.54 27.43 -0.36
C SER A 16 17.40 26.59 0.20
N HIS A 17 16.16 27.02 -0.04
CA HIS A 17 14.98 26.20 0.20
C HIS A 17 15.01 25.03 -0.79
N ASN A 18 15.64 23.93 -0.38
CA ASN A 18 15.59 22.69 -1.13
C ASN A 18 14.13 22.21 -1.08
N ASN A 19 13.39 22.42 -2.16
CA ASN A 19 12.09 21.80 -2.36
C ASN A 19 12.33 20.29 -2.44
N HIS A 20 12.21 19.62 -1.30
CA HIS A 20 12.26 18.17 -1.23
C HIS A 20 10.95 17.64 -1.81
N THR A 21 10.86 17.60 -3.14
CA THR A 21 9.87 16.79 -3.84
C THR A 21 10.16 15.37 -3.39
N ALA A 22 9.37 14.84 -2.44
CA ALA A 22 9.47 13.46 -2.04
C ALA A 22 9.34 12.64 -3.33
N GLN A 23 10.40 11.92 -3.72
CA GLN A 23 10.32 10.98 -4.82
C GLN A 23 9.18 10.02 -4.49
N VAL A 24 8.06 10.13 -5.21
CA VAL A 24 6.98 9.17 -5.13
C VAL A 24 7.56 7.87 -5.66
N SER A 25 7.87 6.95 -4.75
CA SER A 25 8.36 5.61 -5.09
C SER A 25 7.45 5.04 -6.18
N PRO A 26 7.99 4.47 -7.28
CA PRO A 26 7.18 3.85 -8.31
C PRO A 26 6.20 2.88 -7.66
N ARG A 27 4.91 2.96 -8.00
CA ARG A 27 3.87 2.08 -7.43
C ARG A 27 4.24 0.63 -7.69
N ARG A 28 4.79 -0.06 -6.69
CA ARG A 28 5.17 -1.45 -6.83
C ARG A 28 3.91 -2.30 -6.70
N LYS A 29 3.69 -3.16 -7.69
CA LYS A 29 2.62 -4.16 -7.64
C LYS A 29 3.22 -5.45 -7.07
N ILE A 30 2.74 -5.86 -5.90
CA ILE A 30 3.16 -7.08 -5.21
C ILE A 30 2.07 -8.12 -5.42
N GLU A 31 2.41 -9.22 -6.08
CA GLU A 31 1.45 -10.27 -6.41
C GLU A 31 1.35 -11.30 -5.29
N VAL A 32 0.12 -11.55 -4.82
CA VAL A 32 -0.20 -12.66 -3.91
C VAL A 32 -0.75 -13.79 -4.78
N SER A 33 0.15 -14.68 -5.22
CA SER A 33 -0.18 -15.76 -6.16
C SER A 33 -0.80 -16.99 -5.50
N VAL A 34 -0.72 -17.12 -4.17
CA VAL A 34 -1.20 -18.28 -3.41
C VAL A 34 -2.34 -17.85 -2.48
N TRP A 35 -3.48 -17.44 -3.05
CA TRP A 35 -4.68 -17.17 -2.26
C TRP A 35 -5.49 -18.46 -2.04
N LYS A 36 -5.43 -19.04 -0.84
CA LYS A 36 -6.12 -20.28 -0.43
C LYS A 36 -6.14 -20.43 1.10
N ASN A 37 -7.12 -21.18 1.63
CA ASN A 37 -7.17 -21.53 3.04
C ASN A 37 -5.94 -22.37 3.47
N GLY A 38 -5.50 -22.17 4.71
CA GLY A 38 -4.41 -22.94 5.33
C GLY A 38 -3.01 -22.60 4.84
N PHE A 39 -2.83 -21.51 4.09
CA PHE A 39 -1.51 -21.00 3.71
C PHE A 39 -0.95 -20.06 4.79
N ASP A 40 0.35 -20.14 5.05
CA ASP A 40 1.02 -19.27 6.03
C ASP A 40 1.29 -17.88 5.41
N TYR A 41 0.34 -16.97 5.60
CA TYR A 41 0.46 -15.59 5.15
C TYR A 41 1.40 -14.75 6.02
N GLN A 42 1.71 -15.18 7.25
CA GLN A 42 2.66 -14.48 8.11
C GLN A 42 4.09 -14.70 7.60
N GLU A 43 4.45 -15.95 7.31
CA GLU A 43 5.72 -16.30 6.68
C GLU A 43 5.85 -15.61 5.32
N TRP A 44 4.80 -15.68 4.49
CA TRP A 44 4.78 -15.00 3.20
C TRP A 44 5.01 -13.49 3.32
N ALA A 45 4.29 -12.82 4.23
CA ALA A 45 4.43 -11.37 4.41
C ALA A 45 5.85 -10.99 4.87
N SER A 46 6.46 -11.77 5.77
CA SER A 46 7.83 -11.53 6.23
C SER A 46 8.87 -11.60 5.10
N LYS A 47 8.68 -12.50 4.13
CA LYS A 47 9.56 -12.66 2.96
C LYS A 47 9.39 -11.57 1.91
N HIS A 48 8.25 -10.86 1.92
CA HIS A 48 7.91 -9.82 0.93
C HIS A 48 7.97 -8.40 1.51
N ALA A 49 8.17 -8.27 2.83
CA ALA A 49 8.42 -7.00 3.49
C ALA A 49 9.73 -6.34 2.98
N HIS A 50 9.89 -5.02 3.05
CA HIS A 50 8.97 -4.03 3.62
C HIS A 50 7.91 -3.54 2.62
N PHE A 51 6.70 -3.32 3.13
CA PHE A 51 5.61 -2.67 2.40
C PHE A 51 5.73 -1.15 2.56
N HIS A 52 5.61 -0.42 1.46
CA HIS A 52 5.74 1.03 1.41
C HIS A 52 4.41 1.68 1.03
N THR A 53 4.27 2.97 1.36
CA THR A 53 3.11 3.75 0.92
C THR A 53 3.01 3.72 -0.60
N ASN A 54 1.79 3.51 -1.11
CA ASN A 54 1.45 3.33 -2.53
C ASN A 54 1.78 1.97 -3.16
N ASP A 55 2.29 1.00 -2.41
CA ASP A 55 2.33 -0.38 -2.88
C ASP A 55 0.90 -0.90 -3.13
N VAL A 56 0.77 -1.79 -4.12
CA VAL A 56 -0.50 -2.41 -4.48
C VAL A 56 -0.38 -3.93 -4.34
N LEU A 57 -1.14 -4.51 -3.41
CA LEU A 57 -1.30 -5.96 -3.31
C LEU A 57 -2.31 -6.45 -4.34
N SER A 58 -1.91 -7.42 -5.16
CA SER A 58 -2.74 -8.02 -6.21
C SER A 58 -2.96 -9.50 -5.91
N PHE A 59 -4.13 -9.83 -5.38
CA PHE A 59 -4.53 -11.20 -5.08
C PHE A 59 -4.99 -11.92 -6.34
N LYS A 60 -4.37 -13.08 -6.64
CA LYS A 60 -4.82 -13.97 -7.71
C LYS A 60 -5.48 -15.21 -7.11
N TYR A 61 -6.66 -15.53 -7.61
CA TYR A 61 -7.31 -16.80 -7.33
C TYR A 61 -6.59 -17.91 -8.08
N ASN A 62 -6.15 -18.94 -7.36
CA ASN A 62 -5.40 -20.06 -7.95
C ASN A 62 -6.27 -21.03 -8.76
N ASP A 63 -7.59 -20.97 -8.61
CA ASP A 63 -8.51 -21.91 -9.25
C ASP A 63 -9.52 -21.20 -10.17
N LYS A 64 -9.65 -21.71 -11.40
CA LYS A 64 -10.62 -21.26 -12.40
C LYS A 64 -12.06 -21.62 -12.02
N SER A 65 -12.26 -22.50 -11.04
CA SER A 65 -13.57 -22.80 -10.45
C SER A 65 -14.06 -21.66 -9.55
N GLN A 66 -13.15 -20.97 -8.86
CA GLN A 66 -13.42 -19.91 -7.87
C GLN A 66 -13.70 -18.55 -8.52
N SER A 67 -13.28 -18.35 -9.79
CA SER A 67 -13.55 -17.12 -10.54
C SER A 67 -14.88 -17.12 -11.30
N LYS A 68 -15.58 -18.28 -11.38
CA LYS A 68 -16.78 -18.47 -12.21
C LYS A 68 -18.10 -18.53 -11.43
N THR A 69 -18.06 -18.63 -10.11
CA THR A 69 -19.27 -18.56 -9.29
C THR A 69 -19.68 -17.11 -9.09
N LYS A 70 -20.56 -16.60 -9.97
CA LYS A 70 -21.39 -15.40 -9.75
C LYS A 70 -22.35 -15.54 -8.55
N LYS A 71 -22.05 -16.40 -7.57
CA LYS A 71 -22.80 -16.54 -6.33
C LYS A 71 -21.93 -15.95 -5.23
N HIS A 72 -22.41 -14.84 -4.69
CA HIS A 72 -21.94 -14.17 -3.49
C HIS A 72 -22.05 -15.09 -2.26
N ASN A 73 -21.30 -16.18 -2.25
CA ASN A 73 -21.11 -17.02 -1.07
C ASN A 73 -19.80 -16.56 -0.44
N ASN A 74 -19.87 -16.19 0.84
CA ASN A 74 -18.86 -15.44 1.62
C ASN A 74 -17.45 -16.08 1.69
N GLU A 75 -17.23 -17.22 1.05
CA GLU A 75 -16.04 -18.08 1.18
C GLU A 75 -14.78 -17.52 0.50
N ASN A 76 -14.92 -16.50 -0.35
CA ASN A 76 -13.79 -15.91 -1.09
C ASN A 76 -13.72 -14.38 -0.98
N ASP A 77 -14.49 -13.80 -0.07
CA ASP A 77 -14.51 -12.35 0.11
C ASP A 77 -13.25 -11.87 0.81
N PHE A 78 -12.68 -10.78 0.32
CA PHE A 78 -11.59 -10.10 0.97
C PHE A 78 -12.13 -8.99 1.87
N TYR A 79 -11.67 -8.89 3.11
CA TYR A 79 -12.01 -7.79 4.01
C TYR A 79 -10.74 -7.10 4.49
N LEU A 80 -10.72 -5.76 4.40
CA LEU A 80 -9.78 -4.95 5.16
C LEU A 80 -10.38 -4.70 6.53
N LEU A 81 -9.78 -5.31 7.55
CA LEU A 81 -10.23 -5.15 8.94
C LEU A 81 -9.69 -3.86 9.55
N PRO A 82 -10.46 -3.22 10.45
CA PRO A 82 -10.09 -1.91 10.99
C PRO A 82 -8.97 -1.99 12.05
N ASP A 83 -8.81 -3.12 12.72
CA ASP A 83 -7.93 -3.29 13.87
C ASP A 83 -7.47 -4.75 14.07
N LEU A 84 -6.47 -4.94 14.94
CA LEU A 84 -5.90 -6.23 15.29
C LEU A 84 -6.91 -7.13 16.03
N GLU A 85 -7.76 -6.56 16.89
CA GLU A 85 -8.78 -7.31 17.63
C GLU A 85 -9.77 -8.01 16.67
N SER A 86 -10.22 -7.30 15.63
CA SER A 86 -11.09 -7.89 14.59
C SER A 86 -10.37 -9.02 13.85
N TYR A 87 -9.07 -8.86 13.57
CA TYR A 87 -8.27 -9.88 12.90
C TYR A 87 -8.13 -11.14 13.75
N GLU A 88 -7.78 -11.01 15.02
CA GLU A 88 -7.61 -12.15 15.95
C GLU A 88 -8.91 -12.92 16.19
N ARG A 89 -10.06 -12.23 16.16
CA ARG A 89 -11.39 -12.84 16.35
C ARG A 89 -12.07 -13.29 15.06
N CYS A 90 -11.45 -13.06 13.90
CA CYS A 90 -12.09 -13.27 12.59
C CYS A 90 -13.42 -12.50 12.44
N ASP A 91 -13.57 -11.33 13.06
CA ASP A 91 -14.77 -10.50 12.98
C ASP A 91 -14.75 -9.59 11.75
N VAL A 92 -15.45 -10.00 10.70
CA VAL A 92 -15.54 -9.25 9.44
C VAL A 92 -16.66 -8.21 9.43
N SER A 93 -17.50 -8.12 10.48
CA SER A 93 -18.70 -7.26 10.49
C SER A 93 -18.38 -5.77 10.31
N ARG A 94 -17.23 -5.33 10.85
CA ARG A 94 -16.69 -3.96 10.73
C ARG A 94 -15.68 -3.81 9.57
N GLY A 95 -15.42 -4.89 8.84
CA GLY A 95 -14.46 -4.93 7.76
C GLY A 95 -14.97 -4.28 6.48
N LYS A 96 -14.08 -3.62 5.74
CA LYS A 96 -14.39 -3.15 4.39
C LYS A 96 -14.16 -4.29 3.40
N LYS A 97 -15.25 -4.82 2.83
CA LYS A 97 -15.18 -5.79 1.73
C LYS A 97 -14.45 -5.18 0.52
N LEU A 98 -13.41 -5.85 0.04
CA LEU A 98 -12.63 -5.46 -1.12
C LEU A 98 -13.19 -6.17 -2.36
N VAL A 99 -13.36 -5.41 -3.44
CA VAL A 99 -13.82 -5.92 -4.73
C VAL A 99 -12.73 -5.78 -5.78
N ALA A 100 -12.70 -6.72 -6.73
CA ALA A 100 -11.76 -6.66 -7.83
C ALA A 100 -11.95 -5.36 -8.64
N ARG A 101 -10.87 -4.61 -8.80
CA ARG A 101 -10.85 -3.37 -9.58
C ARG A 101 -10.95 -3.74 -11.06
N GLY A 102 -12.17 -3.80 -11.58
CA GLY A 102 -12.48 -4.27 -12.94
C GLY A 102 -13.73 -5.15 -13.06
N GLY A 103 -14.37 -5.51 -11.94
CA GLY A 103 -15.72 -6.07 -11.98
C GLY A 103 -16.72 -4.97 -12.30
N SER A 104 -16.91 -4.68 -13.58
CA SER A 104 -17.96 -3.76 -14.02
C SER A 104 -19.30 -4.26 -13.48
N SER A 105 -19.96 -3.45 -12.65
CA SER A 105 -21.41 -3.35 -12.65
C SER A 105 -21.83 -2.86 -14.04
N LEU A 106 -21.82 -3.77 -15.01
CA LEU A 106 -22.58 -3.66 -16.24
C LEU A 106 -23.47 -4.90 -16.31
N LEU A 107 -24.63 -4.75 -16.95
CA LEU A 107 -25.85 -5.57 -16.90
C LEU A 107 -26.76 -5.08 -15.76
N THR A 108 -27.49 -3.98 -15.98
CA THR A 108 -28.81 -3.88 -16.66
C THR A 108 -29.90 -4.59 -15.89
#